data_AF-A0A1Y0MZ35-F1
#
_entry.id   AF-A0A1Y0MZ35-F1
#
_cell.length_a   1.000
_cell.length_b   1.000
_cell.length_c   1.000
_cell.angle_alpha   90.00
_cell.angle_beta   90.00
_cell.angle_gamma   90.00
#
_symmetry.space_group_name_H-M   'P 1'
#
loop_
_entity.id
_entity.type
_entity.pdbx_description
1 polymer ?
#
loop_
_entity_poly.entity_id
_entity_poly.type
_entity_poly.pdbx_seq_one_letter_code
_entity_poly.pdbx_strand_id
1 'polypeptide(L)'
;MERRIYRILIVVSLALGIYLFKIKESHSVLFLSISLGIIFFLFSGGIHGLLAHSVTPKLKNYTIVYPLLMGLVWMFLLIILMFFVIPIFCPNFVLLG
;
A
#
# COMPACT_ATOMS: atom_id res chain seq x y z
N MET A 1 9.30 5.33 19.86
CA MET A 1 7.91 4.83 19.71
C MET A 1 7.37 4.99 18.29
N GLU A 2 7.64 6.10 17.61
CA GLU A 2 7.01 6.44 16.32
C GLU A 2 7.28 5.43 15.18
N ARG A 3 8.50 4.91 15.04
CA ARG A 3 8.78 3.85 14.06
C ARG A 3 7.99 2.55 14.32
N ARG A 4 7.58 2.30 15.57
CA ARG A 4 6.87 1.07 15.94
C ARG A 4 5.45 1.05 15.38
N ILE A 5 4.74 2.18 15.43
CA ILE A 5 3.36 2.25 14.91
C ILE A 5 3.34 1.97 13.40
N TYR A 6 4.30 2.48 12.65
CA TYR A 6 4.39 2.22 11.21
C TYR A 6 4.73 0.76 10.87
N ARG A 7 5.58 0.11 11.67
CA ARG A 7 5.80 -1.35 11.55
C ARG A 7 4.52 -2.13 11.83
N ILE A 8 3.76 -1.74 12.86
CA ILE A 8 2.48 -2.37 13.18
C ILE A 8 1.49 -2.19 12.02
N LEU A 9 1.39 -0.99 11.44
CA LEU A 9 0.53 -0.75 10.26
C LEU A 9 0.91 -1.66 9.08
N ILE A 10 2.20 -1.86 8.82
CA ILE A 10 2.67 -2.78 7.77
C ILE A 10 2.27 -4.22 8.09
N VAL A 11 2.52 -4.69 9.32
CA VAL A 11 2.17 -6.07 9.70
C VAL A 11 0.67 -6.30 9.65
N VAL A 12 -0.14 -5.36 10.12
CA VAL A 12 -1.61 -5.45 10.10
C VAL A 12 -2.13 -5.44 8.68
N SER A 13 -1.63 -4.55 7.81
CA SER A 13 -2.06 -4.51 6.41
C SER A 13 -1.72 -5.80 5.65
N LEU A 14 -0.53 -6.38 5.90
CA LEU A 14 -0.17 -7.69 5.34
C LEU A 14 -1.09 -8.81 5.86
N ALA A 15 -1.37 -8.83 7.17
CA ALA A 15 -2.28 -9.81 7.76
C ALA A 15 -3.70 -9.71 7.18
N LEU A 16 -4.21 -8.49 7.01
CA LEU A 16 -5.50 -8.23 6.36
C LEU A 16 -5.50 -8.67 4.89
N GLY A 17 -4.43 -8.41 4.14
CA GLY A 17 -4.30 -8.87 2.76
C GLY A 17 -4.33 -10.39 2.64
N ILE A 18 -3.58 -11.10 3.51
CA ILE A 18 -3.58 -12.57 3.56
C ILE A 18 -4.96 -13.10 3.94
N TYR A 19 -5.62 -12.48 4.92
CA TYR A 19 -6.97 -12.87 5.32
C TYR A 19 -7.97 -12.68 4.17
N LEU A 20 -7.97 -11.50 3.54
CA LEU A 20 -8.83 -11.20 2.41
C LEU A 20 -8.62 -12.19 1.25
N PHE A 21 -7.37 -12.58 1.00
CA PHE A 21 -7.04 -13.55 -0.05
C PHE A 21 -7.70 -14.92 0.19
N LYS A 22 -7.78 -15.36 1.46
CA LYS A 22 -8.41 -16.66 1.81
C LYS A 22 -9.92 -16.65 1.62
N ILE A 23 -10.56 -15.50 1.76
CA ILE A 23 -12.02 -15.35 1.66
C ILE A 23 -12.46 -14.68 0.35
N LYS A 24 -11.55 -14.46 -0.60
CA LYS A 24 -11.82 -13.64 -1.77
C LYS A 24 -12.96 -14.19 -2.65
N GLU A 25 -13.06 -15.51 -2.74
CA GLU A 25 -14.06 -16.20 -3.58
C GLU A 25 -15.50 -15.98 -3.10
N SER A 26 -15.72 -15.59 -1.84
CA SER A 26 -17.05 -15.30 -1.29
C SER A 26 -17.50 -13.85 -1.45
N HIS A 27 -16.72 -13.01 -2.15
CA HIS A 27 -16.98 -11.57 -2.22
C HIS A 27 -17.01 -11.05 -3.65
N SER A 28 -17.72 -9.93 -3.84
CA SER A 28 -17.79 -9.25 -5.13
C SER A 28 -16.48 -8.55 -5.48
N VAL A 29 -16.23 -8.37 -6.77
CA VAL A 29 -15.06 -7.61 -7.27
C VAL A 29 -15.01 -6.21 -6.66
N LEU A 30 -16.15 -5.52 -6.55
CA LEU A 30 -16.22 -4.20 -5.93
C LEU A 30 -15.75 -4.22 -4.46
N PHE A 31 -16.23 -5.19 -3.68
CA PHE A 31 -15.83 -5.33 -2.28
C PHE A 31 -14.32 -5.59 -2.15
N LEU A 32 -13.79 -6.49 -2.99
CA LEU A 32 -12.36 -6.81 -3.01
C LEU A 32 -11.51 -5.59 -3.40
N SER A 33 -11.90 -4.85 -4.44
CA SER A 33 -11.17 -3.66 -4.90
C SER A 33 -11.15 -2.55 -3.85
N ILE A 34 -12.28 -2.27 -3.19
CA ILE A 34 -12.33 -1.28 -2.10
C ILE A 34 -11.47 -1.72 -0.92
N SER A 35 -11.60 -2.99 -0.51
CA SER A 35 -10.84 -3.54 0.62
C SER A 35 -9.33 -3.52 0.36
N LEU A 36 -8.91 -3.88 -0.86
CA LEU A 36 -7.52 -3.78 -1.29
C LEU A 36 -7.01 -2.34 -1.31
N GLY A 37 -7.85 -1.37 -1.71
CA GLY A 37 -7.54 0.05 -1.62
C GLY A 37 -7.27 0.49 -0.17
N ILE A 38 -8.13 0.09 0.78
CA ILE A 38 -7.94 0.40 2.21
C ILE A 38 -6.66 -0.25 2.74
N ILE A 39 -6.44 -1.53 2.44
CA ILE A 39 -5.23 -2.27 2.84
C ILE A 39 -3.98 -1.60 2.27
N PHE A 40 -4.04 -1.15 1.01
CA PHE A 40 -2.96 -0.40 0.36
C PHE A 40 -2.67 0.92 1.05
N PHE A 41 -3.68 1.71 1.46
CA PHE A 41 -3.44 2.95 2.19
C PHE A 41 -2.77 2.69 3.56
N LEU A 42 -3.18 1.64 4.27
CA LEU A 42 -2.53 1.23 5.53
C LEU A 42 -1.07 0.81 5.30
N PHE A 43 -0.83 -0.01 4.27
CA PHE A 43 0.51 -0.51 3.93
C PHE A 43 1.43 0.63 3.48
N SER A 44 0.99 1.40 2.48
CA SER A 44 1.75 2.52 1.93
C SER A 44 1.99 3.62 2.99
N GLY A 45 0.99 3.94 3.82
CA GLY A 45 1.16 4.86 4.95
C GLY A 45 2.20 4.37 5.97
N GLY A 46 2.22 3.07 6.28
CA GLY A 46 3.25 2.45 7.11
C GLY A 46 4.65 2.58 6.50
N ILE A 47 4.80 2.29 5.21
CA ILE A 47 6.08 2.44 4.49
C ILE A 47 6.53 3.90 4.48
N HIS A 48 5.64 4.85 4.19
CA HIS A 48 5.95 6.27 4.16
C HIS A 48 6.35 6.79 5.53
N GLY A 49 5.65 6.40 6.59
CA GLY A 49 6.02 6.80 7.94
C GLY A 49 7.40 6.27 8.35
N LEU A 50 7.71 5.01 8.03
CA LEU A 50 9.05 4.48 8.26
C LEU A 50 10.12 5.20 7.45
N LEU A 51 9.85 5.48 6.17
CA LEU A 51 10.76 6.19 5.30
C LEU A 51 11.00 7.60 5.83
N ALA A 52 9.95 8.33 6.19
CA ALA A 52 10.04 9.66 6.78
C ALA A 52 10.91 9.67 8.05
N HIS A 53 10.85 8.65 8.90
CA HIS A 53 11.73 8.58 10.07
C HIS A 53 13.16 8.13 9.75
N SER A 54 13.39 7.52 8.59
CA SER A 54 14.71 6.99 8.19
C SER A 54 15.50 7.97 7.33
N VAL A 55 14.81 8.92 6.68
CA VAL A 55 15.42 9.98 5.89
C VAL A 55 16.11 11.01 6.78
N THR A 56 17.32 11.46 6.38
CA THR A 56 18.11 12.45 7.11
C THR A 56 17.43 13.82 7.15
N PRO A 57 17.64 14.63 8.21
CA PRO A 57 17.08 15.98 8.29
C PRO A 57 17.46 16.87 7.10
N LYS A 58 18.69 16.72 6.58
CA LYS A 58 19.16 17.42 5.40
C LYS A 58 18.28 17.13 4.18
N LEU A 59 17.92 15.86 3.95
CA LEU A 59 17.07 15.50 2.82
C LEU A 59 15.64 16.03 2.98
N LYS A 60 15.10 16.04 4.21
CA LYS A 60 13.76 16.58 4.51
C LYS A 60 13.64 18.08 4.24
N ASN A 61 14.73 18.82 4.35
CA ASN A 61 14.75 20.26 4.13
C ASN A 61 14.75 20.64 2.63
N TYR A 62 14.91 19.67 1.71
CA TYR A 62 14.76 19.95 0.29
C TYR A 62 13.29 19.94 -0.11
N THR A 63 12.78 21.11 -0.49
CA THR A 63 11.38 21.34 -0.88
C THR A 63 10.89 20.44 -2.00
N ILE A 64 11.77 20.03 -2.93
CA ILE A 64 11.40 19.24 -4.11
C ILE A 64 11.77 17.76 -3.94
N VAL A 65 13.00 17.49 -3.48
CA VAL A 65 13.54 16.12 -3.46
C VAL A 65 12.78 15.21 -2.50
N TYR A 66 12.40 15.73 -1.32
CA TYR A 66 11.68 14.92 -0.33
C TYR A 66 10.28 14.52 -0.80
N PRO A 67 9.42 15.45 -1.29
CA PRO A 67 8.13 15.06 -1.88
C PRO A 67 8.25 14.15 -3.09
N LEU A 68 9.25 14.35 -3.96
CA LEU A 68 9.48 13.47 -5.11
C LEU A 68 9.84 12.05 -4.69
N LEU A 69 10.72 11.88 -3.69
CA LEU A 69 11.08 10.57 -3.16
C LEU A 69 9.85 9.85 -2.60
N MET A 70 9.04 10.54 -1.81
CA MET A 70 7.82 9.98 -1.22
C MET A 70 6.81 9.62 -2.32
N GLY A 71 6.57 10.52 -3.27
CA GLY A 71 5.67 10.28 -4.40
C GLY A 71 6.11 9.11 -5.29
N LEU A 72 7.41 8.97 -5.55
CA LEU A 72 7.96 7.87 -6.35
C LEU A 72 7.77 6.53 -5.65
N VAL A 73 8.01 6.47 -4.34
CA VAL A 73 7.73 5.26 -3.55
C VAL A 73 6.25 4.91 -3.57
N TRP A 74 5.35 5.91 -3.41
CA TRP A 74 3.92 5.67 -3.48
C TRP A 74 3.48 5.17 -4.86
N MET A 75 3.95 5.79 -5.94
CA MET A 75 3.65 5.37 -7.32
C MET A 75 4.13 3.96 -7.60
N PHE A 76 5.33 3.60 -7.15
CA PHE A 76 5.85 2.25 -7.29
C PHE A 76 4.96 1.22 -6.57
N LEU A 77 4.53 1.52 -5.34
CA LEU A 77 3.61 0.65 -4.60
C LEU A 77 2.23 0.57 -5.27
N LEU A 78 1.72 1.67 -5.83
CA LEU A 78 0.44 1.69 -6.54
C LEU A 78 0.48 0.82 -7.81
N ILE A 79 1.58 0.85 -8.56
CA ILE A 79 1.79 -0.03 -9.71
C ILE A 79 1.74 -1.49 -9.27
N ILE A 80 2.37 -1.85 -8.14
CA ILE A 80 2.29 -3.20 -7.59
C ILE A 80 0.84 -3.59 -7.27
N LEU A 81 0.08 -2.69 -6.64
CA LEU A 81 -1.34 -2.93 -6.35
C LEU A 81 -2.13 -3.18 -7.64
N MET A 82 -2.03 -2.28 -8.61
CA MET A 82 -2.86 -2.29 -9.81
C MET A 82 -2.56 -3.45 -10.76
N PHE A 83 -1.28 -3.74 -10.99
CA PHE A 83 -0.87 -4.70 -12.02
C PHE A 83 -0.57 -6.09 -11.49
N PHE A 84 -0.38 -6.25 -10.18
CA PHE A 84 -0.09 -7.56 -9.59
C PHE A 84 -1.15 -7.96 -8.58
N VAL A 85 -1.39 -7.15 -7.54
CA VAL A 85 -2.27 -7.56 -6.44
C VAL A 85 -3.73 -7.67 -6.91
N ILE A 86 -4.27 -6.65 -7.59
CA ILE A 86 -5.66 -6.67 -8.05
C ILE A 86 -5.92 -7.85 -9.00
N PRO A 87 -5.12 -8.12 -10.05
CA PRO A 87 -5.32 -9.29 -10.91
C PRO A 87 -5.23 -10.64 -10.17
N ILE A 88 -4.38 -10.75 -9.14
CA ILE A 88 -4.26 -11.97 -8.32
C ILE A 88 -5.51 -12.20 -7.45
N PHE A 89 -6.13 -11.13 -6.97
CA PHE A 89 -7.35 -11.21 -6.16
C PHE A 89 -8.62 -11.29 -7.01
N CYS A 90 -8.63 -10.61 -8.15
CA CYS A 90 -9.76 -10.45 -9.04
C CYS A 90 -9.30 -10.75 -10.49
N PRO A 91 -9.13 -12.01 -10.90
CA PRO A 91 -8.59 -12.37 -12.21
C PRO A 91 -9.45 -11.85 -13.39
N ASN A 92 -10.75 -11.64 -13.17
CA ASN A 92 -11.68 -11.12 -14.18
C ASN A 92 -11.77 -9.58 -14.20
N PHE A 93 -10.95 -8.86 -13.42
CA PHE A 93 -11.02 -7.39 -13.32
C PHE A 93 -10.66 -6.67 -14.63
N VAL A 94 -9.83 -7.28 -15.48
CA VAL A 94 -9.32 -6.68 -16.72
C VAL A 94 -10.35 -6.73 -17.88
N LEU A 95 -11.49 -7.41 -17.73
CA LEU A 95 -12.52 -7.57 -18.77
C LEU A 95 -13.56 -6.43 -18.83
N LEU A 96 -13.38 -5.34 -18.07
CA LEU A 96 -14.26 -4.16 -18.03
C LEU A 96 -13.54 -2.86 -18.43
N GLY A 97 -12.50 -2.96 -19.25
CA GLY A 97 -11.92 -1.84 -20.00
C GLY A 97 -12.54 -1.76 -21.39
#